data_AF-A0A3R6X7K5-F1
#
_entry.id   AF-A0A3R6X7K5-F1
#
_cell.length_a   1.000
_cell.length_b   1.000
_cell.length_c   1.000
_cell.angle_alpha   90.00
_cell.angle_beta   90.00
_cell.angle_gamma   90.00
#
_symmetry.space_group_name_H-M   'P 1'
#
loop_
_entity.id
_entity.type
_entity.pdbx_description
1 polymer ?
#
loop_
_entity_poly.entity_id
_entity_poly.type
_entity_poly.pdbx_seq_one_letter_code
_entity_poly.pdbx_strand_id
1 'polypeptide(L)'
;FTNASAYQLDNFVFQAAFPKVVVDLFAPALAIQKDYSNTFTLLRAQSTYAISLLYTRRTDLETIIPILRSPMASPESLLTQYCWLDFNKTWETAHTDSRCRD
;
A
#
# COMPACT_ATOMS: atom_id res chain seq x y z
N PHE A 1 12.37 -6.12 5.59
CA PHE A 1 11.60 -5.71 4.40
C PHE A 1 11.55 -6.88 3.44
N THR A 2 10.42 -7.57 3.35
CA THR A 2 10.24 -8.67 2.38
C THR A 2 9.66 -8.11 1.08
N ASN A 3 9.78 -8.86 -0.02
CA ASN A 3 9.23 -8.41 -1.32
C ASN A 3 7.70 -8.34 -1.32
N ALA A 4 7.05 -9.14 -0.48
CA ALA A 4 5.62 -9.05 -0.24
C ALA A 4 5.24 -7.67 0.32
N SER A 5 6.04 -7.13 1.26
CA SER A 5 5.86 -5.75 1.74
C SER A 5 6.11 -4.72 0.64
N ALA A 6 7.09 -4.96 -0.24
CA ALA A 6 7.38 -4.05 -1.35
C ALA A 6 6.24 -4.01 -2.39
N TYR A 7 5.65 -5.16 -2.70
CA TYR A 7 4.49 -5.28 -3.58
C TYR A 7 3.27 -4.53 -3.03
N GLN A 8 2.95 -4.69 -1.73
CA GLN A 8 1.86 -3.94 -1.10
C GLN A 8 2.08 -2.43 -1.17
N LEU A 9 3.31 -1.96 -0.95
CA LEU A 9 3.64 -0.54 -1.03
C LEU A 9 3.54 0.01 -2.45
N ASP A 10 3.98 -0.75 -3.47
CA ASP A 10 3.81 -0.33 -4.86
C ASP A 10 2.32 -0.21 -5.24
N ASN A 11 1.47 -1.12 -4.77
CA ASN A 11 0.01 -1.05 -4.99
C ASN A 11 -0.61 0.18 -4.32
N PHE A 12 -0.21 0.49 -3.09
CA PHE A 12 -0.67 1.69 -2.38
C PHE A 12 -0.28 2.98 -3.12
N VAL A 13 0.97 3.07 -3.59
CA VAL A 13 1.46 4.22 -4.36
C VAL A 13 0.67 4.38 -5.67
N PHE A 14 0.35 3.27 -6.34
CA PHE A 14 -0.49 3.27 -7.54
C PHE A 14 -1.90 3.81 -7.24
N GLN A 15 -2.55 3.33 -6.18
CA GLN A 15 -3.88 3.81 -5.78
C GLN A 15 -3.86 5.29 -5.37
N ALA A 16 -2.82 5.75 -4.69
CA ALA A 16 -2.67 7.15 -4.29
C ALA A 16 -2.51 8.10 -5.48
N ALA A 17 -1.96 7.62 -6.61
CA ALA A 17 -1.84 8.37 -7.85
C ALA A 17 -3.17 8.46 -8.63
N PHE A 18 -4.09 7.52 -8.43
CA PHE A 18 -5.38 7.43 -9.13
C PHE A 18 -6.57 7.32 -8.15
N PRO A 19 -6.87 8.37 -7.35
CA PRO A 19 -7.97 8.30 -6.40
C PRO A 19 -9.33 8.25 -7.13
N LYS A 20 -10.14 7.21 -6.83
CA LYS A 20 -11.51 6.98 -7.34
C LYS A 20 -11.64 6.65 -8.83
N VAL A 21 -10.86 5.71 -9.34
CA VAL A 21 -11.07 5.11 -10.67
C VAL A 21 -11.41 3.63 -10.52
N VAL A 22 -12.38 3.13 -11.28
CA VAL A 22 -12.60 1.69 -11.42
C VAL A 22 -11.45 1.15 -12.25
N VAL A 23 -10.58 0.37 -11.61
CA VAL A 23 -9.41 -0.23 -12.21
C VAL A 23 -9.72 -1.71 -12.49
N ASP A 24 -9.58 -2.13 -13.75
CA ASP A 24 -9.55 -3.55 -14.07
C ASP A 24 -8.23 -4.14 -13.57
N LEU A 25 -8.33 -5.02 -12.57
CA LEU A 25 -7.20 -5.68 -11.93
C LEU A 25 -6.37 -6.53 -12.91
N PHE A 26 -6.99 -6.98 -13.99
CA PHE A 26 -6.36 -7.84 -15.00
C PHE A 26 -5.93 -7.07 -16.25
N ALA A 27 -6.11 -5.74 -16.31
CA ALA A 27 -5.67 -4.95 -17.44
C ALA A 27 -4.14 -4.95 -17.54
N PRO A 28 -3.54 -5.53 -18.60
CA PRO A 28 -2.08 -5.66 -18.71
C PRO A 28 -1.38 -4.30 -18.81
N ALA A 29 -2.07 -3.26 -19.27
CA ALA A 29 -1.56 -1.89 -19.32
C ALA A 29 -1.33 -1.27 -17.93
N LEU A 30 -1.94 -1.82 -16.89
CA LEU A 30 -1.81 -1.35 -15.50
C LEU A 30 -0.91 -2.26 -14.66
N ALA A 31 -0.33 -3.30 -15.26
CA ALA A 31 0.59 -4.19 -14.58
C ALA A 31 1.89 -3.46 -14.24
N ILE A 32 2.27 -3.51 -12.96
CA ILE A 32 3.59 -3.04 -12.52
C ILE A 32 4.62 -4.11 -12.93
N GLN A 33 5.29 -3.92 -14.07
CA GLN A 33 6.42 -4.76 -14.45
C GLN A 33 7.61 -4.48 -13.54
N LYS A 34 7.79 -5.37 -12.56
CA LYS A 34 8.88 -5.30 -11.59
C LYS A 34 9.23 -6.70 -11.11
N ASP A 35 10.52 -6.95 -10.94
CA ASP A 35 11.00 -8.21 -10.41
C ASP A 35 10.91 -8.23 -8.87
N TYR A 36 10.03 -9.07 -8.34
CA TYR A 36 9.83 -9.29 -6.91
C TYR A 36 10.48 -10.60 -6.41
N SER A 37 11.29 -11.28 -7.24
CA SER A 37 11.92 -12.55 -6.87
C SER A 37 13.19 -12.39 -6.01
N ASN A 38 13.89 -11.26 -6.12
CA ASN A 38 15.11 -10.96 -5.35
C ASN A 38 14.79 -10.57 -3.92
N THR A 39 15.61 -10.89 -2.92
CA THR A 39 15.40 -10.53 -1.50
C THR A 39 15.23 -9.03 -1.18
N PHE A 40 15.49 -8.17 -2.16
CA PHE A 40 15.32 -6.73 -2.05
C PHE A 40 14.74 -6.16 -3.35
N THR A 41 13.77 -5.26 -3.21
CA THR A 41 13.12 -4.58 -4.33
C THR A 41 13.05 -3.08 -4.05
N LEU A 42 13.53 -2.25 -4.99
CA LEU A 42 13.51 -0.78 -4.85
C LEU A 42 12.09 -0.23 -5.00
N LEU A 43 11.59 0.50 -4.01
CA LEU A 43 10.29 1.18 -4.08
C LEU A 43 10.38 2.39 -5.02
N ARG A 44 9.37 2.57 -5.88
CA ARG A 44 9.28 3.75 -6.75
C ARG A 44 8.13 4.64 -6.30
N ALA A 45 8.44 5.57 -5.40
CA ALA A 45 7.52 6.65 -5.02
C ALA A 45 7.73 7.87 -5.93
N GLN A 46 6.65 8.57 -6.27
CA GLN A 46 6.73 9.86 -6.96
C GLN A 46 7.33 10.91 -6.02
N SER A 47 8.53 11.42 -6.34
CA SER A 47 9.24 12.38 -5.48
C SER A 47 8.47 13.69 -5.26
N THR A 48 7.63 14.06 -6.23
CA THR A 48 6.80 15.27 -6.19
C THR A 48 5.53 15.11 -5.37
N TYR A 49 5.11 13.90 -5.02
CA TYR A 49 3.85 13.66 -4.31
C TYR A 49 3.86 14.23 -2.88
N ALA A 50 4.95 14.01 -2.14
CA ALA A 50 5.08 14.59 -0.80
C ALA A 50 5.08 16.13 -0.86
N ILE A 51 5.74 16.70 -1.87
CA ILE A 51 5.80 18.14 -2.10
C ILE A 51 4.42 18.69 -2.49
N SER A 52 3.69 18.02 -3.37
CA SER A 52 2.35 18.45 -3.77
C SER A 52 1.38 18.45 -2.60
N LEU A 53 1.48 17.49 -1.67
CA LEU A 53 0.71 17.48 -0.42
C LEU A 53 1.03 18.68 0.47
N LEU A 54 2.31 19.06 0.60
CA LEU A 54 2.73 20.22 1.40
C LEU A 54 2.20 21.54 0.83
N TYR A 55 2.17 21.68 -0.50
CA TYR A 55 1.61 22.86 -1.17
C TYR A 55 0.08 22.82 -1.30
N THR A 56 -0.53 21.65 -1.16
CA THR A 56 -1.99 21.54 -1.07
C THR A 56 -2.40 22.14 0.26
N ARG A 57 -2.99 23.34 0.23
CA ARG A 57 -3.53 24.01 1.42
C ARG A 57 -4.70 23.19 1.96
N ARG A 58 -4.41 22.22 2.84
CA ARG A 58 -5.38 21.53 3.69
C ARG A 58 -5.19 22.04 5.11
N THR A 59 -5.76 23.21 5.41
CA THR A 59 -5.76 23.80 6.75
C THR A 59 -7.09 23.64 7.47
N ASP A 60 -8.08 23.05 6.81
CA ASP A 60 -9.40 22.83 7.37
C ASP A 60 -9.40 21.58 8.27
N LEU A 61 -9.12 21.79 9.55
CA LEU A 61 -9.06 20.73 10.56
C LEU A 61 -10.40 20.02 10.73
N GLU A 62 -11.51 20.71 10.54
CA GLU A 62 -12.86 20.14 10.62
C GLU A 62 -13.08 19.09 9.53
N THR A 63 -12.43 19.23 8.37
CA THR A 63 -12.47 18.24 7.29
C THR A 63 -11.38 17.17 7.43
N ILE A 64 -10.18 17.54 7.88
CA ILE A 64 -9.02 16.63 7.92
C ILE A 64 -9.14 15.61 9.06
N ILE A 65 -9.56 16.03 10.25
CA ILE A 65 -9.62 15.15 11.42
C ILE A 65 -10.57 13.97 11.17
N PRO A 66 -11.79 14.15 10.62
CA PRO A 66 -12.66 13.03 10.26
C PRO A 66 -12.04 12.11 9.20
N ILE A 67 -11.34 12.65 8.19
CA ILE A 67 -10.68 11.84 7.15
C ILE A 67 -9.57 10.96 7.75
N LEU A 68 -8.74 11.53 8.64
CA LEU A 68 -7.66 10.78 9.30
C LEU A 68 -8.18 9.74 10.30
N ARG A 69 -9.36 9.98 10.90
CA ARG A 69 -10.02 9.03 11.81
C ARG A 69 -10.92 8.03 11.10
N SER A 70 -11.24 8.27 9.83
CA SER A 70 -12.04 7.35 9.04
C SER A 70 -11.31 6.01 9.00
N PRO A 71 -12.02 4.88 9.24
CA PRO A 71 -11.45 3.58 8.96
C PRO A 71 -10.98 3.57 7.51
N MET A 72 -9.83 2.94 7.28
CA MET A 72 -9.27 2.81 5.94
C MET A 72 -10.30 2.12 5.05
N ALA A 73 -10.50 2.66 3.85
CA ALA A 73 -11.64 2.32 3.00
C ALA A 73 -11.71 0.82 2.64
N SER A 74 -10.57 0.13 2.72
CA SER A 74 -10.47 -1.29 2.43
C SER A 74 -9.28 -1.92 3.15
N PRO A 75 -9.30 -3.26 3.38
CA PRO A 75 -8.21 -3.96 4.03
C PRO A 75 -6.87 -3.69 3.37
N GLU A 76 -6.80 -3.70 2.03
CA GLU A 76 -5.58 -3.47 1.26
C GLU A 76 -4.97 -2.08 1.46
N SER A 77 -5.77 -1.13 1.96
CA SER A 77 -5.28 0.20 2.32
C SER A 77 -4.49 0.16 3.63
N LEU A 78 -4.69 -0.84 4.50
CA LEU A 78 -3.94 -0.99 5.75
C LEU A 78 -2.46 -1.20 5.44
N LEU A 79 -1.64 -0.20 5.79
CA LEU A 79 -0.18 -0.25 5.69
C LEU A 79 0.46 -1.21 6.73
N THR A 80 -0.34 -2.09 7.33
CA THR A 80 0.14 -3.15 8.20
C THR A 80 0.39 -4.38 7.34
N GLN A 81 1.61 -4.92 7.36
CA GLN A 81 1.94 -6.17 6.67
C GLN A 81 0.92 -7.27 7.03
N TYR A 82 0.45 -8.10 6.12
CA TYR A 82 -0.36 -9.23 6.56
C TYR A 82 0.52 -10.28 7.25
N CYS A 83 -0.10 -11.11 8.08
CA CYS A 83 0.60 -12.24 8.67
C CYS A 83 0.79 -13.36 7.66
N TRP A 84 -0.25 -13.59 6.87
CA TRP A 84 -0.36 -14.68 5.93
C TRP A 84 -0.82 -14.13 4.60
N LEU A 85 -0.26 -14.67 3.51
CA LEU A 85 -0.69 -14.35 2.15
C LEU A 85 -2.00 -15.08 1.78
N ASP A 86 -2.26 -16.21 2.43
CA ASP A 86 -3.39 -17.09 2.17
C ASP A 86 -4.18 -17.43 3.44
N PHE A 87 -5.45 -17.80 3.25
CA PHE A 87 -6.33 -18.18 4.36
C PHE A 87 -5.92 -19.49 5.05
N ASN A 88 -5.16 -20.35 4.38
CA ASN A 88 -4.68 -21.60 4.96
C ASN A 88 -3.38 -21.40 5.78
N LYS A 89 -2.91 -20.16 5.93
CA LYS A 89 -1.70 -19.81 6.70
C LYS A 89 -0.48 -20.62 6.26
N THR A 90 -0.31 -20.81 4.95
CA THR A 90 0.81 -21.58 4.40
C THR A 90 2.01 -20.71 4.08
N TRP A 91 1.77 -19.45 3.70
CA TRP A 91 2.82 -18.51 3.34
C TRP A 91 2.85 -17.33 4.30
N GLU A 92 3.78 -17.38 5.26
CA GLU A 92 4.01 -16.30 6.23
C GLU A 92 4.70 -15.10 5.56
N THR A 93 4.18 -13.90 5.82
CA THR A 93 4.72 -12.65 5.27
C THR A 93 5.24 -11.69 6.34
N ALA A 94 5.09 -12.03 7.62
CA ALA A 94 5.52 -11.16 8.70
C ALA A 94 7.03 -11.13 8.87
N HIS A 95 7.50 -9.97 9.33
CA HIS A 95 8.92 -9.76 9.55
C HIS A 95 9.43 -10.37 10.87
N THR A 96 8.54 -10.72 11.79
CA THR A 96 8.84 -11.26 13.12
C THR A 96 7.75 -12.21 13.58
N ASP A 97 8.12 -13.34 14.17
CA ASP A 97 7.21 -14.36 14.70
C ASP A 97 6.19 -13.80 15.72
N SER A 98 6.59 -12.79 16.49
CA SER A 98 5.73 -12.16 17.52
C SER A 98 4.49 -11.47 16.95
N ARG A 99 4.53 -11.11 15.66
CA ARG A 99 3.47 -10.38 14.98
C ARG A 99 2.38 -11.31 14.46
N CYS A 100 2.70 -12.60 14.30
CA CYS A 100 1.84 -13.59 13.68
C CYS A 100 1.89 -14.87 14.50
N ARG A 101 1.05 -14.88 15.54
CA ARG A 101 0.69 -16.12 16.23
C ARG A 101 -0.50 -16.75 15.54
N ASP A 102 -0.61 -18.07 15.75
CA ASP A 102 -1.77 -18.87 15.35
C ASP A 102 -3.10 -18.30 15.86
#